data_AF-A0A4S8LF38-F1
#
_entry.id   AF-A0A4S8LF38-F1
#
_cell.length_a   1.000
_cell.length_b   1.000
_cell.length_c   1.000
_cell.angle_alpha   90.00
_cell.angle_beta   90.00
_cell.angle_gamma   90.00
#
_symmetry.space_group_name_H-M   'P 1'
#
loop_
_entity.id
_entity.type
_entity.pdbx_description
1 polymer ?
#
loop_
_entity_poly.entity_id
_entity_poly.type
_entity_poly.pdbx_seq_one_letter_code
_entity_poly.pdbx_strand_id
1 'polypeptide(L)'
;MEPKKIRLFLPSDLTTVSLRSLACVGSLADDEAQLCEAEATDALEGVWEGLRARTMCTRYKIQNVQGQQSNTRAGGVLRNINIWIHASKIRYRRAHTAMQTLDRDGPWSEVLKPLDDKDVCSLNEQALTKEEAREREMRIQRGFHNEDEEEIDIEPGIVAMVQGEGRRTLSWIWYDPTVSSDDLAFMDAVQVEWCKSRARMLRWKEEVILLVEEIHRMQEFSLSKGKWWEGQKVGEPDMRSPHGLSAELIEGLN
;
A
#
# COMPACT_ATOMS: atom_id res chain seq x y z
N MET A 1 -34.30 35.10 -11.30
CA MET A 1 -33.09 34.30 -11.00
C MET A 1 -33.17 33.87 -9.54
N GLU A 2 -33.08 32.58 -9.26
CA GLU A 2 -32.96 32.12 -7.87
C GLU A 2 -31.51 32.35 -7.41
N PRO A 3 -31.27 33.17 -6.38
CA PRO A 3 -29.91 33.53 -5.95
C PRO A 3 -29.07 32.33 -5.53
N LYS A 4 -29.70 31.20 -5.17
CA LYS A 4 -29.04 29.95 -4.77
C LYS A 4 -28.41 29.16 -5.93
N LYS A 5 -28.66 29.53 -7.19
CA LYS A 5 -28.16 28.80 -8.38
C LYS A 5 -27.00 29.52 -9.08
N ILE A 6 -26.57 30.67 -8.58
CA ILE A 6 -25.46 31.42 -9.16
C ILE A 6 -24.16 30.75 -8.68
N ARG A 7 -23.30 30.33 -9.62
CA ARG A 7 -21.98 29.80 -9.30
C ARG A 7 -21.15 30.90 -8.66
N LEU A 8 -20.66 30.63 -7.45
CA LEU A 8 -19.66 31.46 -6.79
C LEU A 8 -18.29 31.00 -7.27
N PHE A 9 -17.48 31.94 -7.73
CA PHE A 9 -16.10 31.70 -8.11
C PHE A 9 -15.19 32.09 -6.94
N LEU A 10 -14.24 31.21 -6.64
CA LEU A 10 -13.17 31.47 -5.68
C LEU A 10 -11.91 31.95 -6.40
N PRO A 11 -10.98 32.65 -5.73
CA PRO A 11 -9.69 32.99 -6.32
C PRO A 11 -8.95 31.78 -6.92
N SER A 12 -9.07 30.59 -6.33
CA SER A 12 -8.52 29.33 -6.85
C SER A 12 -9.13 28.84 -8.17
N ASP A 13 -10.37 29.25 -8.51
CA ASP A 13 -10.98 28.98 -9.82
C ASP A 13 -10.33 29.80 -10.95
N LEU A 14 -9.59 30.86 -10.60
CA LEU A 14 -8.89 31.73 -11.55
C LEU A 14 -7.46 31.24 -11.75
N THR A 15 -7.20 30.62 -12.89
CA THR A 15 -5.90 29.96 -13.19
C THR A 15 -4.72 30.91 -13.34
N THR A 16 -4.95 32.20 -13.63
CA THR A 16 -3.89 33.15 -13.94
C THR A 16 -3.81 34.26 -12.90
N VAL A 17 -2.59 34.59 -12.46
CA VAL A 17 -2.31 35.66 -11.48
C VAL A 17 -2.89 37.01 -11.92
N SER A 18 -2.85 37.33 -13.22
CA SER A 18 -3.42 38.58 -13.76
C SER A 18 -4.94 38.68 -13.58
N LEU A 19 -5.67 37.58 -13.77
CA LEU A 19 -7.11 37.54 -13.53
C LEU A 19 -7.44 37.68 -12.05
N ARG A 20 -6.63 37.06 -11.17
CA ARG A 20 -6.76 37.23 -9.72
C ARG A 20 -6.54 38.68 -9.30
N SER A 21 -5.50 39.33 -9.81
CA SER A 21 -5.25 40.75 -9.50
C SER A 21 -6.36 41.71 -9.96
N LEU A 22 -7.13 41.33 -10.99
CA LEU A 22 -8.23 42.15 -11.52
C LEU A 22 -9.56 41.88 -10.80
N ALA A 23 -9.83 40.64 -10.44
CA ALA A 23 -11.13 40.21 -9.90
C ALA A 23 -11.15 40.09 -8.37
N CYS A 24 -10.01 39.76 -7.74
CA CYS A 24 -9.91 39.59 -6.30
C CYS A 24 -9.54 40.91 -5.62
N VAL A 25 -10.20 41.20 -4.50
CA VAL A 25 -9.94 42.42 -3.72
C VAL A 25 -8.84 42.15 -2.70
N GLY A 26 -7.79 42.98 -2.69
CA GLY A 26 -6.76 42.95 -1.66
C GLY A 26 -6.07 41.58 -1.51
N SER A 27 -5.97 41.10 -0.27
CA SER A 27 -5.32 39.84 0.12
C SER A 27 -6.20 38.60 -0.02
N LEU A 28 -7.36 38.68 -0.68
CA LEU A 28 -8.33 37.58 -0.70
C LEU A 28 -7.76 36.24 -1.23
N ALA A 29 -6.82 36.30 -2.18
CA ALA A 29 -6.14 35.11 -2.69
C ALA A 29 -5.18 34.50 -1.66
N ASP A 30 -4.51 35.34 -0.86
CA ASP A 30 -3.61 34.91 0.21
C ASP A 30 -4.42 34.32 1.38
N ASP A 31 -5.55 34.95 1.72
CA ASP A 31 -6.47 34.47 2.75
C ASP A 31 -7.08 33.11 2.36
N GLU A 32 -7.45 32.93 1.08
CA GLU A 32 -7.88 31.62 0.57
C GLU A 32 -6.75 30.60 0.65
N ALA A 33 -5.52 30.96 0.29
CA ALA A 33 -4.39 30.04 0.35
C ALA A 33 -4.15 29.52 1.77
N GLN A 34 -4.19 30.40 2.78
CA GLN A 34 -4.07 30.03 4.19
C GLN A 34 -5.21 29.11 4.66
N LEU A 35 -6.44 29.41 4.25
CA LEU A 35 -7.59 28.55 4.56
C LEU A 35 -7.48 27.18 3.90
N CYS A 36 -6.99 27.11 2.66
CA CYS A 36 -6.76 25.84 1.98
C CYS A 36 -5.64 25.03 2.62
N GLU A 37 -4.58 25.67 3.12
CA GLU A 37 -3.53 24.99 3.89
C GLU A 37 -4.10 24.35 5.15
N ALA A 38 -4.87 25.10 5.94
CA ALA A 38 -5.56 24.59 7.12
C ALA A 38 -6.58 23.48 6.79
N GLU A 39 -7.38 23.65 5.72
CA GLU A 39 -8.34 22.63 5.29
C GLU A 39 -7.62 21.35 4.85
N ALA A 40 -6.47 21.46 4.18
CA ALA A 40 -5.68 20.32 3.77
C ALA A 40 -5.04 19.60 4.97
N THR A 41 -4.50 20.32 5.95
CA THR A 41 -3.97 19.69 7.17
C THR A 41 -5.06 18.95 7.94
N ASP A 42 -6.21 19.59 8.16
CA ASP A 42 -7.34 19.00 8.88
C ASP A 42 -7.93 17.78 8.13
N ALA A 43 -8.04 17.89 6.80
CA ALA A 43 -8.52 16.80 5.98
C ALA A 43 -7.55 15.60 5.98
N LEU A 44 -6.24 15.85 6.00
CA LEU A 44 -5.24 14.80 6.10
C LEU A 44 -5.30 14.13 7.48
N GLU A 45 -5.50 14.90 8.55
CA GLU A 45 -5.73 14.35 9.89
C GLU A 45 -6.98 13.48 9.93
N GLY A 46 -8.09 13.92 9.31
CA GLY A 46 -9.30 13.11 9.18
C GLY A 46 -9.07 11.79 8.42
N VAL A 47 -8.18 11.78 7.42
CA VAL A 47 -7.77 10.53 6.75
C VAL A 47 -7.02 9.62 7.73
N TRP A 48 -6.07 10.15 8.50
CA TRP A 48 -5.33 9.36 9.51
C TRP A 48 -6.23 8.77 10.57
N GLU A 49 -7.08 9.59 11.17
CA GLU A 49 -8.03 9.15 12.19
C GLU A 49 -9.00 8.10 11.65
N GLY A 50 -9.50 8.27 10.42
CA GLY A 50 -10.32 7.27 9.76
C GLY A 50 -9.60 5.94 9.57
N LEU A 51 -8.35 5.97 9.09
CA LEU A 51 -7.53 4.77 8.90
C LEU A 51 -7.19 4.07 10.22
N ARG A 52 -6.97 4.84 11.30
CA ARG A 52 -6.78 4.33 12.67
C ARG A 52 -8.06 3.68 13.19
N ALA A 53 -9.19 4.38 13.11
CA ALA A 53 -10.49 3.87 13.51
C ALA A 53 -10.85 2.59 12.77
N ARG A 54 -10.63 2.53 11.46
CA ARG A 54 -10.84 1.32 10.63
C ARG A 54 -10.02 0.16 11.17
N THR A 55 -8.72 0.37 11.41
CA THR A 55 -7.80 -0.65 11.93
C THR A 55 -8.30 -1.19 13.28
N MET A 56 -8.66 -0.30 14.21
CA MET A 56 -9.13 -0.69 15.55
C MET A 56 -10.48 -1.40 15.50
N CYS A 57 -11.44 -0.88 14.74
CA CYS A 57 -12.75 -1.50 14.57
C CYS A 57 -12.67 -2.88 13.91
N THR A 58 -11.81 -3.06 12.91
CA THR A 58 -11.62 -4.38 12.28
C THR A 58 -11.01 -5.37 13.27
N ARG A 59 -9.95 -4.98 14.01
CA ARG A 59 -9.36 -5.85 15.05
C ARG A 59 -10.40 -6.24 16.11
N TYR A 60 -11.19 -5.28 16.58
CA TYR A 60 -12.25 -5.52 17.54
C TYR A 60 -13.31 -6.48 17.00
N LYS A 61 -13.73 -6.30 15.73
CA LYS A 61 -14.71 -7.15 15.07
C LYS A 61 -14.22 -8.60 15.01
N ILE A 62 -13.02 -8.83 14.49
CA ILE A 62 -12.42 -10.17 14.36
C ILE A 62 -12.35 -10.88 15.72
N GLN A 63 -11.97 -10.16 16.77
CA GLN A 63 -11.76 -10.76 18.09
C GLN A 63 -13.06 -11.02 18.87
N ASN A 64 -14.06 -10.14 18.73
CA ASN A 64 -15.18 -10.09 19.67
C ASN A 64 -16.56 -10.26 19.03
N VAL A 65 -16.72 -9.97 17.74
CA VAL A 65 -18.04 -9.93 17.10
C VAL A 65 -18.41 -11.31 16.56
N GLN A 66 -19.48 -11.89 17.12
CA GLN A 66 -20.03 -13.17 16.71
C GLN A 66 -21.52 -13.04 16.37
N GLY A 67 -22.01 -13.95 15.53
CA GLY A 67 -23.42 -13.96 15.10
C GLY A 67 -23.76 -12.93 14.02
N GLN A 68 -24.85 -13.16 13.30
CA GLN A 68 -25.19 -12.41 12.09
C GLN A 68 -25.54 -10.94 12.37
N GLN A 69 -26.45 -10.67 13.30
CA GLN A 69 -26.90 -9.29 13.59
C GLN A 69 -25.76 -8.37 14.06
N SER A 70 -24.90 -8.87 14.95
CA SER A 70 -23.72 -8.12 15.43
C SER A 70 -22.72 -7.85 14.32
N ASN A 71 -22.54 -8.80 13.39
CA ASN A 71 -21.70 -8.62 12.21
C ASN A 71 -22.23 -7.54 11.27
N THR A 72 -23.54 -7.53 11.00
CA THR A 72 -24.17 -6.49 10.18
C THR A 72 -24.03 -5.10 10.81
N ARG A 73 -24.21 -5.00 12.13
CA ARG A 73 -24.01 -3.74 12.87
C ARG A 73 -22.56 -3.27 12.81
N ALA A 74 -21.59 -4.16 13.05
CA ALA A 74 -20.17 -3.84 12.95
C ALA A 74 -19.79 -3.43 11.52
N GLY A 75 -20.35 -4.09 10.52
CA GLY A 75 -20.23 -3.69 9.10
C GLY A 75 -20.73 -2.27 8.85
N GLY A 76 -21.89 -1.90 9.40
CA GLY A 76 -22.42 -0.53 9.31
C GLY A 76 -21.46 0.53 9.87
N VAL A 77 -20.81 0.25 11.01
CA VAL A 77 -19.80 1.14 11.59
C VAL A 77 -18.59 1.29 10.66
N LEU A 78 -18.06 0.18 10.15
CA LEU A 78 -16.93 0.19 9.21
C LEU A 78 -17.27 0.95 7.92
N ARG A 79 -18.50 0.82 7.41
CA ARG A 79 -18.96 1.58 6.24
C ARG A 79 -18.95 3.09 6.49
N ASN A 80 -19.46 3.53 7.64
CA ASN A 80 -19.44 4.94 8.00
C ASN A 80 -18.01 5.49 8.11
N ILE A 81 -17.09 4.71 8.68
CA ILE A 81 -15.66 5.06 8.74
C ILE A 81 -15.09 5.22 7.33
N ASN A 82 -15.36 4.28 6.42
CA ASN A 82 -14.87 4.37 5.04
C ASN A 82 -15.45 5.58 4.28
N ILE A 83 -16.74 5.90 4.46
CA ILE A 83 -17.35 7.10 3.90
C ILE A 83 -16.64 8.36 4.41
N TRP A 84 -16.31 8.39 5.70
CA TRP A 84 -15.58 9.51 6.30
C TRP A 84 -14.15 9.64 5.75
N ILE A 85 -13.41 8.54 5.61
CA ILE A 85 -12.09 8.54 4.95
C ILE A 85 -12.22 9.10 3.53
N HIS A 86 -13.23 8.67 2.77
CA HIS A 86 -13.46 9.15 1.42
C HIS A 86 -13.74 10.66 1.37
N ALA A 87 -14.63 11.14 2.24
CA ALA A 87 -14.98 12.53 2.31
C ALA A 87 -13.75 13.40 2.66
N SER A 88 -12.94 12.94 3.62
CA SER A 88 -11.70 13.61 4.03
C SER A 88 -10.68 13.63 2.88
N LYS A 89 -10.51 12.51 2.16
CA LYS A 89 -9.68 12.42 0.95
C LYS A 89 -10.12 13.40 -0.14
N ILE A 90 -11.42 13.51 -0.42
CA ILE A 90 -11.94 14.47 -1.40
C ILE A 90 -11.63 15.91 -0.97
N ARG A 91 -11.88 16.24 0.30
CA ARG A 91 -11.58 17.57 0.86
C ARG A 91 -10.10 17.90 0.71
N TYR A 92 -9.22 16.96 1.08
CA TYR A 92 -7.78 17.11 0.92
C TYR A 92 -7.41 17.40 -0.53
N ARG A 93 -7.87 16.59 -1.49
CA ARG A 93 -7.55 16.78 -2.91
C ARG A 93 -8.06 18.11 -3.44
N ARG A 94 -9.25 18.54 -3.03
CA ARG A 94 -9.80 19.84 -3.40
C ARG A 94 -8.95 20.99 -2.85
N ALA A 95 -8.62 20.96 -1.56
CA ALA A 95 -7.76 21.97 -0.94
C ALA A 95 -6.37 21.98 -1.59
N HIS A 96 -5.78 20.80 -1.86
CA HIS A 96 -4.48 20.65 -2.51
C HIS A 96 -4.47 21.22 -3.94
N THR A 97 -5.50 20.93 -4.73
CA THR A 97 -5.62 21.51 -6.08
C THR A 97 -5.80 23.02 -6.05
N ALA A 98 -6.54 23.58 -5.08
CA ALA A 98 -6.65 25.01 -4.89
C ALA A 98 -5.30 25.65 -4.48
N MET A 99 -4.57 25.03 -3.57
CA MET A 99 -3.22 25.48 -3.20
C MET A 99 -2.28 25.48 -4.40
N GLN A 100 -2.29 24.43 -5.23
CA GLN A 100 -1.47 24.36 -6.44
C GLN A 100 -1.79 25.47 -7.46
N THR A 101 -3.04 25.96 -7.54
CA THR A 101 -3.40 27.07 -8.45
C THR A 101 -3.04 28.43 -7.90
N LEU A 102 -3.09 28.60 -6.57
CA LEU A 102 -2.78 29.84 -5.87
C LEU A 102 -1.27 30.06 -5.74
N ASP A 103 -0.55 29.06 -5.23
CA ASP A 103 0.89 29.11 -4.97
C ASP A 103 1.55 27.74 -5.25
N ARG A 104 2.11 27.58 -6.45
CA ARG A 104 2.60 26.29 -6.95
C ARG A 104 3.77 25.71 -6.12
N ASP A 105 4.67 26.56 -5.64
CA ASP A 105 5.96 26.16 -5.06
C ASP A 105 6.11 26.66 -3.61
N GLY A 106 4.98 26.79 -2.90
CA GLY A 106 4.98 27.25 -1.50
C GLY A 106 5.66 26.28 -0.52
N PRO A 107 6.01 26.74 0.70
CA PRO A 107 6.63 25.89 1.73
C PRO A 107 5.81 24.64 2.08
N TRP A 108 4.48 24.74 1.91
CA TRP A 108 3.54 23.64 2.12
C TRP A 108 3.80 22.43 1.22
N SER A 109 4.45 22.60 0.06
CA SER A 109 4.69 21.54 -0.92
C SER A 109 5.59 20.41 -0.43
N GLU A 110 6.45 20.68 0.57
CA GLU A 110 7.31 19.66 1.18
C GLU A 110 6.51 18.71 2.09
N VAL A 111 5.50 19.26 2.78
CA VAL A 111 4.71 18.57 3.80
C VAL A 111 3.45 17.94 3.18
N LEU A 112 2.67 18.74 2.43
CA LEU A 112 1.39 18.35 1.85
C LEU A 112 1.59 17.89 0.40
N LYS A 113 1.82 16.59 0.22
CA LYS A 113 2.05 15.97 -1.10
C LYS A 113 0.74 15.57 -1.79
N PRO A 114 0.73 15.38 -3.12
CA PRO A 114 -0.41 14.78 -3.80
C PRO A 114 -0.80 13.45 -3.15
N LEU A 115 -2.10 13.29 -2.85
CA LEU A 115 -2.63 12.08 -2.22
C LEU A 115 -3.25 11.17 -3.29
N ASP A 116 -2.55 10.10 -3.66
CA ASP A 116 -3.07 9.05 -4.55
C ASP A 116 -3.91 8.03 -3.79
N ASP A 117 -4.71 7.24 -4.51
CA ASP A 117 -5.52 6.17 -3.90
C ASP A 117 -4.66 5.12 -3.20
N LYS A 118 -3.47 4.85 -3.76
CA LYS A 118 -2.47 3.95 -3.17
C LYS A 118 -1.89 4.46 -1.85
N ASP A 119 -1.98 5.77 -1.59
CA ASP A 119 -1.42 6.36 -0.39
C ASP A 119 -2.37 6.25 0.80
N VAL A 120 -3.67 6.06 0.54
CA VAL A 120 -4.72 5.86 1.56
C VAL A 120 -4.70 4.40 2.04
N CYS A 121 -3.61 4.05 2.73
CA CYS A 121 -3.39 2.71 3.27
C CYS A 121 -3.27 2.73 4.79
N SER A 122 -3.81 1.75 5.49
CA SER A 122 -3.55 1.56 6.94
C SER A 122 -2.23 0.80 7.17
N LEU A 123 -1.49 1.07 8.26
CA LEU A 123 -0.23 0.37 8.58
C LEU A 123 -0.34 -1.17 8.50
N ASN A 124 -1.39 -1.75 9.08
CA ASN A 124 -1.61 -3.22 9.14
C ASN A 124 -2.68 -3.75 8.18
N GLU A 125 -3.00 -3.02 7.11
CA GLU A 125 -4.13 -3.33 6.21
C GLU A 125 -4.17 -4.78 5.74
N GLN A 126 -3.06 -5.39 5.30
CA GLN A 126 -3.10 -6.76 4.77
C GLN A 126 -3.37 -7.86 5.80
N ALA A 127 -2.93 -7.71 7.06
CA ALA A 127 -3.25 -8.69 8.10
C ALA A 127 -4.76 -8.70 8.32
N LEU A 128 -5.36 -7.52 8.33
CA LEU A 128 -6.80 -7.31 8.42
C LEU A 128 -7.52 -7.82 7.16
N THR A 129 -7.05 -7.47 5.96
CA THR A 129 -7.67 -7.89 4.70
C THR A 129 -7.59 -9.39 4.46
N LYS A 130 -6.47 -10.05 4.80
CA LYS A 130 -6.34 -11.52 4.69
C LYS A 130 -7.33 -12.23 5.63
N GLU A 131 -7.47 -11.70 6.84
CA GLU A 131 -8.36 -12.27 7.85
C GLU A 131 -9.84 -12.02 7.51
N GLU A 132 -10.18 -10.82 7.04
CA GLU A 132 -11.50 -10.46 6.50
C GLU A 132 -11.86 -11.28 5.25
N ALA A 133 -10.93 -11.46 4.31
CA ALA A 133 -11.15 -12.28 3.11
C ALA A 133 -11.43 -13.74 3.47
N ARG A 134 -10.65 -14.29 4.41
CA ARG A 134 -10.86 -15.65 4.93
C ARG A 134 -12.22 -15.80 5.61
N GLU A 135 -12.64 -14.82 6.41
CA GLU A 135 -13.99 -14.79 6.99
C GLU A 135 -15.09 -14.69 5.93
N ARG A 136 -14.90 -13.83 4.92
CA ARG A 136 -15.85 -13.68 3.80
C ARG A 136 -15.99 -14.99 3.02
N GLU A 137 -14.88 -15.64 2.69
CA GLU A 137 -14.87 -16.93 2.00
C GLU A 137 -15.56 -18.02 2.83
N MET A 138 -15.30 -18.08 4.14
CA MET A 138 -16.02 -18.99 5.03
C MET A 138 -17.52 -18.72 5.11
N ARG A 139 -17.96 -17.46 5.02
CA ARG A 139 -19.39 -17.10 5.00
C ARG A 139 -20.06 -17.54 3.71
N ILE A 140 -19.41 -17.30 2.57
CA ILE A 140 -19.85 -17.75 1.25
C ILE A 140 -19.98 -19.26 1.24
N GLN A 141 -18.97 -19.98 1.74
CA GLN A 141 -18.98 -21.44 1.79
C GLN A 141 -20.06 -22.01 2.72
N ARG A 142 -20.47 -21.27 3.75
CA ARG A 142 -21.57 -21.63 4.67
C ARG A 142 -22.95 -21.22 4.15
N GLY A 143 -23.06 -20.61 2.97
CA GLY A 143 -24.33 -20.21 2.35
C GLY A 143 -24.97 -18.94 2.94
N PHE A 144 -24.22 -18.15 3.72
CA PHE A 144 -24.68 -16.87 4.25
C PHE A 144 -24.25 -15.73 3.30
N HIS A 145 -25.01 -15.54 2.23
CA HIS A 145 -24.84 -14.43 1.29
C HIS A 145 -25.77 -13.28 1.67
N ASN A 146 -25.21 -12.09 1.93
CA ASN A 146 -25.99 -10.86 2.02
C ASN A 146 -25.70 -10.07 0.74
N GLU A 147 -26.68 -9.95 -0.15
CA GLU A 147 -26.58 -9.15 -1.38
C GLU A 147 -26.26 -7.67 -1.04
N ASP A 148 -26.81 -7.16 0.07
CA ASP A 148 -26.60 -5.80 0.58
C ASP A 148 -25.17 -5.51 1.11
N GLU A 149 -24.34 -6.54 1.35
CA GLU A 149 -22.94 -6.34 1.76
C GLU A 149 -22.00 -6.15 0.57
N GLU A 150 -22.41 -6.54 -0.64
CA GLU A 150 -21.64 -6.35 -1.88
C GLU A 150 -21.84 -4.97 -2.49
N GLU A 151 -22.97 -4.31 -2.24
CA GLU A 151 -23.30 -3.03 -2.89
C GLU A 151 -22.55 -1.81 -2.34
N ILE A 152 -21.86 -1.95 -1.20
CA ILE A 152 -21.01 -0.88 -0.62
C ILE A 152 -19.54 -1.26 -0.82
N ASP A 153 -19.23 -1.79 -2.00
CA ASP A 153 -17.95 -1.54 -2.65
C ASP A 153 -17.87 -0.03 -2.93
N ILE A 154 -17.55 0.73 -1.89
CA ILE A 154 -17.14 2.11 -2.07
C ILE A 154 -15.98 2.04 -3.05
N GLU A 155 -16.10 2.79 -4.15
CA GLU A 155 -15.27 2.76 -5.35
C GLU A 155 -13.88 2.15 -5.15
N PRO A 156 -13.37 1.33 -6.10
CA PRO A 156 -12.10 0.59 -6.01
C PRO A 156 -10.82 1.41 -5.70
N GLY A 157 -10.94 2.71 -5.40
CA GLY A 157 -9.90 3.62 -4.93
C GLY A 157 -9.88 3.93 -3.41
N ILE A 158 -10.66 3.24 -2.55
CA ILE A 158 -10.53 3.38 -1.08
C ILE A 158 -9.79 2.21 -0.44
N VAL A 159 -10.06 0.98 -0.89
CA VAL A 159 -9.30 -0.18 -0.44
C VAL A 159 -8.11 -0.29 -1.36
N ALA A 160 -6.92 0.05 -0.85
CA ALA A 160 -5.70 -0.13 -1.61
C ALA A 160 -5.63 -1.56 -2.12
N MET A 161 -5.37 -1.71 -3.43
CA MET A 161 -5.15 -3.02 -4.04
C MET A 161 -4.16 -3.80 -3.16
N VAL A 162 -4.53 -5.03 -2.78
CA VAL A 162 -3.73 -5.90 -1.91
C VAL A 162 -2.40 -6.19 -2.60
N GLN A 163 -1.40 -5.34 -2.41
CA GLN A 163 -0.06 -5.53 -2.97
C GLN A 163 0.71 -6.54 -2.13
N GLY A 164 1.32 -7.56 -2.73
CA GLY A 164 2.16 -8.49 -1.99
C GLY A 164 3.23 -7.77 -1.15
N GLU A 165 3.48 -8.27 0.07
CA GLU A 165 4.38 -7.66 1.09
C GLU A 165 5.78 -7.31 0.54
N GLY A 166 6.24 -8.01 -0.49
CA GLY A 166 7.54 -7.76 -1.12
C GLY A 166 7.66 -6.42 -1.85
N ARG A 167 6.56 -5.82 -2.33
CA ARG A 167 6.56 -4.54 -3.08
C ARG A 167 5.95 -3.38 -2.31
N ARG A 168 5.45 -3.62 -1.10
CA ARG A 168 4.74 -2.62 -0.31
C ARG A 168 5.72 -1.60 0.29
N THR A 169 5.52 -0.34 -0.05
CA THR A 169 6.10 0.81 0.64
C THR A 169 5.04 1.42 1.56
N LEU A 170 5.43 1.87 2.76
CA LEU A 170 4.52 2.66 3.60
C LEU A 170 4.17 3.94 2.84
N SER A 171 2.90 4.34 2.90
CA SER A 171 2.45 5.57 2.25
C SER A 171 3.06 6.78 2.94
N TRP A 172 3.28 7.84 2.16
CA TRP A 172 4.01 9.00 2.64
C TRP A 172 3.31 9.72 3.80
N ILE A 173 1.99 9.57 3.88
CA ILE A 173 1.14 10.09 4.95
C ILE A 173 1.56 9.58 6.34
N TRP A 174 2.34 8.50 6.45
CA TRP A 174 2.80 7.95 7.73
C TRP A 174 4.24 8.37 8.12
N TYR A 175 4.93 9.14 7.28
CA TYR A 175 6.30 9.57 7.56
C TYR A 175 6.39 10.87 8.34
N ASP A 176 5.27 11.52 8.66
CA ASP A 176 5.27 12.74 9.46
C ASP A 176 5.27 12.42 10.96
N PRO A 177 6.34 12.76 11.71
CA PRO A 177 6.45 12.47 13.13
C PRO A 177 5.55 13.34 14.02
N THR A 178 5.00 14.45 13.51
CA THR A 178 4.16 15.38 14.30
C THR A 178 2.79 14.80 14.62
N VAL A 179 2.33 13.85 13.81
CA VAL A 179 0.97 13.30 13.80
C VAL A 179 0.65 12.43 15.01
N SER A 180 1.67 11.90 15.69
CA SER A 180 1.43 10.68 16.47
C SER A 180 2.49 10.33 17.51
N SER A 181 3.03 11.32 18.22
CA SER A 181 3.88 11.03 19.38
C SER A 181 3.10 10.38 20.55
N ASP A 182 1.81 10.69 20.69
CA ASP A 182 1.00 10.27 21.86
C ASP A 182 0.14 9.02 21.63
N ASP A 183 0.04 8.51 20.39
CA ASP A 183 -0.75 7.31 20.09
C ASP A 183 0.10 6.04 20.21
N LEU A 184 -0.01 5.37 21.35
CA LEU A 184 0.70 4.11 21.61
C LEU A 184 0.35 3.00 20.61
N ALA A 185 -0.88 2.96 20.10
CA ALA A 185 -1.31 1.93 19.15
C ALA A 185 -0.70 2.17 17.76
N PHE A 186 -0.54 3.44 17.38
CA PHE A 186 0.23 3.83 16.20
C PHE A 186 1.71 3.46 16.37
N MET A 187 2.33 3.83 17.50
CA MET A 187 3.74 3.53 17.76
C MET A 187 4.02 2.02 17.74
N ASP A 188 3.13 1.21 18.32
CA ASP A 188 3.21 -0.26 18.23
C ASP A 188 3.13 -0.75 16.77
N ALA A 189 2.19 -0.23 15.98
CA ALA A 189 2.07 -0.60 14.56
C ALA A 189 3.33 -0.23 13.75
N VAL A 190 3.91 0.95 14.00
CA VAL A 190 5.16 1.39 13.36
C VAL A 190 6.34 0.50 13.80
N GLN A 191 6.43 0.15 15.08
CA GLN A 191 7.47 -0.75 15.58
C GLN A 191 7.37 -2.14 14.95
N VAL A 192 6.16 -2.68 14.80
CA VAL A 192 5.91 -3.95 14.12
C VAL A 192 6.36 -3.88 12.66
N GLU A 193 5.99 -2.83 11.92
CA GLU A 193 6.42 -2.64 10.52
C GLU A 193 7.93 -2.44 10.39
N TRP A 194 8.56 -1.76 11.33
CA TRP A 194 10.01 -1.65 11.40
C TRP A 194 10.67 -3.01 11.62
N CYS A 195 10.18 -3.79 12.58
CA CYS A 195 10.68 -5.14 12.86
C CYS A 195 10.56 -6.06 11.64
N LYS A 196 9.40 -6.05 10.95
CA LYS A 196 9.20 -6.80 9.69
C LYS A 196 10.18 -6.35 8.60
N SER A 197 10.38 -5.05 8.44
CA SER A 197 11.27 -4.48 7.43
C SER A 197 12.74 -4.81 7.71
N ARG A 198 13.15 -4.73 8.98
CA ARG A 198 14.48 -5.14 9.43
C ARG A 198 14.72 -6.64 9.22
N ALA A 199 13.75 -7.49 9.56
CA ALA A 199 13.85 -8.94 9.33
C ALA A 199 13.96 -9.29 7.84
N ARG A 200 13.24 -8.57 6.95
CA ARG A 200 13.39 -8.71 5.49
C ARG A 200 14.78 -8.29 5.03
N MET A 201 15.29 -7.16 5.50
CA MET A 201 16.63 -6.68 5.15
C MET A 201 17.72 -7.68 5.59
N LEU A 202 17.61 -8.26 6.79
CA LEU A 202 18.55 -9.28 7.27
C LEU A 202 18.50 -10.55 6.40
N ARG A 203 17.30 -11.05 6.08
CA ARG A 203 17.15 -12.21 5.17
C ARG A 203 17.71 -11.94 3.79
N TRP A 204 17.44 -10.75 3.22
CA TRP A 204 17.99 -10.39 1.92
C TRP A 204 19.53 -10.34 1.95
N LYS A 205 20.11 -9.82 3.04
CA LYS A 205 21.56 -9.85 3.22
C LYS A 205 22.11 -11.28 3.24
N GLU A 206 21.42 -12.21 3.92
CA GLU A 206 21.78 -13.63 3.91
C GLU A 206 21.64 -14.25 2.52
N GLU A 207 20.53 -14.00 1.82
CA GLU A 207 20.29 -14.49 0.45
C GLU A 207 21.36 -14.00 -0.54
N VAL A 208 21.82 -12.75 -0.42
CA VAL A 208 22.92 -12.24 -1.26
C VAL A 208 24.21 -13.02 -1.02
N ILE A 209 24.53 -13.33 0.25
CA ILE A 209 25.71 -14.14 0.60
C ILE A 209 25.55 -15.56 0.05
N LEU A 210 24.39 -16.17 0.23
CA LEU A 210 24.11 -17.52 -0.26
C LEU A 210 24.16 -17.60 -1.78
N LEU A 211 23.62 -16.61 -2.50
CA LEU A 211 23.63 -16.56 -3.95
C LEU A 211 25.06 -16.46 -4.51
N VAL A 212 25.91 -15.64 -3.88
CA VAL A 212 27.33 -15.54 -4.26
C VAL A 212 28.04 -16.89 -4.07
N GLU A 213 27.81 -17.55 -2.94
CA GLU A 213 28.36 -18.89 -2.69
C GLU A 213 27.82 -19.95 -3.65
N GLU A 214 26.54 -19.87 -4.01
CA GLU A 214 25.92 -20.79 -4.96
C GLU A 214 26.49 -20.62 -6.37
N ILE A 215 26.75 -19.38 -6.82
CA ILE A 215 27.44 -19.12 -8.09
C ILE A 215 28.84 -19.75 -8.10
N HIS A 216 29.63 -19.60 -7.02
CA HIS A 216 30.93 -20.24 -6.93
C HIS A 216 30.83 -21.77 -6.97
N ARG A 217 29.88 -22.36 -6.22
CA ARG A 217 29.65 -23.81 -6.22
C ARG A 217 29.20 -24.32 -7.58
N MET A 218 28.34 -23.59 -8.29
CA MET A 218 27.90 -23.95 -9.64
C MET A 218 29.06 -23.95 -10.63
N GLN A 219 29.98 -23.00 -10.54
CA GLN A 219 31.19 -22.97 -11.37
C GLN A 219 32.07 -24.19 -11.11
N GLU A 220 32.42 -24.46 -9.85
CA GLU A 220 33.23 -25.62 -9.47
C GLU A 220 32.55 -26.94 -9.83
N PHE A 221 31.23 -27.03 -9.63
CA PHE A 221 30.44 -28.19 -10.03
C PHE A 221 30.49 -28.37 -11.55
N SER A 222 30.32 -27.31 -12.34
CA SER A 222 30.37 -27.40 -13.81
C SER A 222 31.74 -27.87 -14.31
N LEU A 223 32.83 -27.38 -13.71
CA LEU A 223 34.20 -27.80 -14.04
C LEU A 223 34.46 -29.26 -13.63
N SER A 224 34.09 -29.62 -12.40
CA SER A 224 34.22 -30.99 -11.89
C SER A 224 33.40 -31.98 -12.71
N LYS A 225 32.16 -31.62 -13.04
CA LYS A 225 31.27 -32.43 -13.89
C LYS A 225 31.82 -32.54 -15.30
N GLY A 226 32.41 -31.47 -15.85
CA GLY A 226 33.11 -31.50 -17.14
C GLY A 226 34.27 -32.49 -17.16
N LYS A 227 35.17 -32.44 -16.17
CA LYS A 227 36.28 -33.41 -16.01
C LYS A 227 35.77 -34.85 -15.85
N TRP A 228 34.69 -35.02 -15.08
CA TRP A 228 34.06 -36.32 -14.92
C TRP A 228 33.56 -36.88 -16.25
N TRP A 229 32.89 -36.04 -17.07
CA TRP A 229 32.45 -36.40 -18.42
C TRP A 229 33.61 -36.71 -19.37
N GLU A 230 34.71 -35.95 -19.32
CA GLU A 230 35.92 -36.24 -20.11
C GLU A 230 36.50 -37.63 -19.79
N GLY A 231 36.50 -38.02 -18.51
CA GLY A 231 36.92 -39.36 -18.07
C GLY A 231 35.92 -40.49 -18.38
N GLN A 232 34.70 -40.17 -18.84
CA GLN A 232 33.72 -41.15 -19.31
C GLN A 232 33.69 -41.31 -20.84
N LYS A 233 34.50 -40.57 -21.60
CA LYS A 233 34.63 -40.78 -23.05
C LYS A 233 35.10 -42.23 -23.33
N VAL A 234 34.71 -42.79 -24.47
CA VAL A 234 35.01 -44.17 -24.89
C VAL A 234 35.68 -44.13 -26.28
N GLY A 235 36.74 -44.93 -26.50
CA GLY A 235 37.34 -45.14 -27.83
C GLY A 235 38.73 -44.55 -28.10
N GLU A 236 39.35 -43.85 -27.14
CA GLU A 236 40.75 -43.39 -27.22
C GLU A 236 41.72 -44.23 -26.35
N PRO A 237 43.06 -44.14 -26.55
CA PRO A 237 44.05 -45.06 -25.94
C PRO A 237 44.10 -45.10 -24.41
N ASP A 238 43.57 -44.07 -23.73
CA ASP A 238 43.58 -43.91 -22.26
C ASP A 238 42.15 -43.99 -21.63
N MET A 239 41.16 -44.53 -22.35
CA MET A 239 39.74 -44.49 -21.94
C MET A 239 39.16 -45.79 -21.37
N ARG A 240 38.02 -45.66 -20.66
CA ARG A 240 37.30 -46.77 -20.01
C ARG A 240 36.71 -47.76 -21.02
N SER A 241 36.87 -49.05 -20.72
CA SER A 241 36.26 -50.13 -21.50
C SER A 241 34.72 -50.09 -21.40
N PRO A 242 33.98 -50.31 -22.52
CA PRO A 242 32.51 -50.20 -22.56
C PRO A 242 31.77 -51.09 -21.54
N HIS A 243 32.41 -52.17 -21.09
CA HIS A 243 31.84 -53.16 -20.18
C HIS A 243 31.73 -52.70 -18.71
N GLY A 244 32.22 -51.50 -18.35
CA GLY A 244 32.20 -50.98 -16.98
C GLY A 244 31.29 -49.77 -16.74
N LEU A 245 30.43 -49.40 -17.70
CA LEU A 245 29.56 -48.23 -17.62
C LEU A 245 28.21 -48.56 -16.98
N SER A 246 27.62 -47.62 -16.23
CA SER A 246 26.25 -47.76 -15.71
C SER A 246 25.22 -47.63 -16.85
N ALA A 247 24.06 -48.27 -16.70
CA ALA A 247 23.03 -48.32 -17.75
C ALA A 247 22.57 -46.93 -18.23
N GLU A 248 22.48 -45.94 -17.32
CA GLU A 248 22.11 -44.55 -17.64
C GLU A 248 23.12 -43.84 -18.54
N LEU A 249 24.41 -44.20 -18.46
CA LEU A 249 25.48 -43.63 -19.29
C LEU A 249 25.47 -44.21 -20.71
N ILE A 250 25.03 -45.46 -20.87
CA ILE A 250 24.94 -46.15 -22.16
C ILE A 250 23.78 -45.57 -23.00
N GLU A 251 22.69 -45.16 -22.35
CA GLU A 251 21.49 -44.62 -22.99
C GLU A 251 21.71 -43.23 -23.61
N GLY A 252 22.64 -42.43 -23.06
CA GLY A 252 22.99 -41.09 -23.57
C GLY A 252 24.14 -41.04 -24.58
N LEU A 253 24.72 -42.18 -24.96
CA LEU A 253 25.86 -42.30 -25.89
C LEU A 253 25.45 -42.74 -27.31
N ASN A 254 24.18 -43.09 -27.54
CA ASN A 254 23.58 -43.29 -28.87
C ASN A 254 22.90 -42.00 -29.36
#